data_AF-A0A836TWP3-F1
#
_entry.id   AF-A0A836TWP3-F1
#
_cell.length_a   1.000
_cell.length_b   1.000
_cell.length_c   1.000
_cell.angle_alpha   90.00
_cell.angle_beta   90.00
_cell.angle_gamma   90.00
#
_symmetry.space_group_name_H-M   'P 1'
#
loop_
_entity.id
_entity.type
_entity.pdbx_description
1 polymer ?
#
loop_
_entity_poly.entity_id
_entity_poly.type
_entity_poly.pdbx_seq_one_letter_code
_entity_poly.pdbx_strand_id
1 'polypeptide(L)'
;MSTEENKKKIGEGKDQAVKVLKDVVAKANSLRAEKPAMFYGAIVVLFLLYFFGSGDRNPEVISEAQGNNLKVGGTYFLTSPNAQTLGADNAKTAIVKEPCVLTGWDRTENDDLSVCQAVEGTQVNILELREAFGVANNCARVLIESGNCMSKEGWTLASNITER
;
A
#
# COMPACT_ATOMS: atom_id res chain seq x y z
N MET A 1 36.28 -14.44 -23.10
CA MET A 1 36.15 -13.15 -23.81
C MET A 1 36.82 -12.08 -22.98
N SER A 2 37.78 -11.36 -23.55
CA SER A 2 38.58 -10.37 -22.80
C SER A 2 37.87 -9.01 -22.75
N THR A 3 38.18 -8.21 -21.73
CA THR A 3 37.66 -6.84 -21.54
C THR A 3 37.88 -5.92 -22.75
N GLU A 4 38.89 -6.21 -23.59
CA GLU A 4 39.19 -5.51 -24.84
C GLU A 4 38.15 -5.79 -25.95
N GLU A 5 37.69 -7.04 -26.11
CA GLU A 5 36.66 -7.40 -27.10
C GLU A 5 35.32 -6.74 -26.79
N ASN A 6 34.97 -6.61 -25.51
CA ASN A 6 33.74 -5.96 -25.07
C ASN A 6 33.78 -4.45 -25.33
N LYS A 7 34.93 -3.79 -25.11
CA LYS A 7 35.10 -2.37 -25.44
C LYS A 7 34.98 -2.10 -26.94
N LYS A 8 35.55 -2.96 -27.78
CA LYS A 8 35.47 -2.86 -29.24
C LYS A 8 34.02 -3.01 -29.75
N LYS A 9 33.28 -4.01 -29.27
CA LYS A 9 31.86 -4.21 -29.61
C LYS A 9 30.96 -3.05 -29.16
N ILE A 10 31.25 -2.44 -28.00
CA ILE A 10 30.54 -1.24 -27.52
C ILE A 10 30.85 -0.03 -28.43
N GLY A 11 32.11 0.13 -28.87
CA GLY A 11 32.51 1.18 -29.81
C GLY A 11 31.81 1.05 -31.17
N GLU A 12 31.86 -0.13 -31.78
CA GLU A 12 31.21 -0.43 -33.06
C GLU A 12 29.67 -0.24 -32.99
N GLY A 13 29.05 -0.65 -31.87
CA GLY A 13 27.62 -0.42 -31.63
C GLY A 13 27.26 1.07 -31.53
N LYS A 14 28.13 1.90 -30.93
CA LYS A 14 27.94 3.36 -30.88
C LYS A 14 28.09 3.99 -32.26
N ASP A 15 29.08 3.59 -33.05
CA ASP A 15 29.29 4.14 -34.39
C ASP A 15 28.16 3.76 -35.35
N GLN A 16 27.64 2.54 -35.23
CA GLN A 16 26.47 2.10 -35.98
C GLN A 16 25.21 2.87 -35.57
N ALA A 17 24.99 3.10 -34.26
CA ALA A 17 23.88 3.91 -33.76
C ALA A 17 23.97 5.37 -34.26
N VAL A 18 25.16 5.97 -34.23
CA VAL A 18 25.40 7.34 -34.74
C VAL A 18 25.13 7.42 -36.23
N LYS A 19 25.53 6.42 -37.03
CA LYS A 19 25.27 6.38 -38.46
C LYS A 19 23.77 6.30 -38.77
N VAL A 20 23.05 5.41 -38.09
CA VAL A 20 21.60 5.29 -38.24
C VAL A 20 20.90 6.59 -37.83
N LEU A 21 21.33 7.24 -36.75
CA LEU A 21 20.78 8.51 -36.32
C LEU A 21 20.99 9.61 -37.36
N LYS A 22 22.19 9.71 -37.94
CA LYS A 22 22.51 10.66 -39.02
C LYS A 22 21.65 10.42 -40.26
N ASP A 23 21.46 9.17 -40.66
CA ASP A 23 20.63 8.81 -41.80
C ASP A 23 19.15 9.16 -41.58
N VAL A 24 18.64 8.94 -40.36
CA VAL A 24 17.27 9.32 -39.96
C VAL A 24 17.10 10.84 -39.97
N VAL A 25 18.05 11.59 -39.40
CA VAL A 25 18.02 13.06 -39.39
C VAL A 25 18.11 13.62 -40.80
N ALA A 26 18.97 13.06 -41.65
CA ALA A 26 19.10 13.47 -43.05
C ALA A 26 17.79 13.25 -43.82
N LYS A 27 17.16 12.08 -43.67
CA LYS A 27 15.85 11.77 -44.28
C LYS A 27 14.73 12.63 -43.72
N ALA A 28 14.74 12.94 -42.43
CA ALA A 28 13.76 13.84 -41.82
C ALA A 28 13.90 15.26 -42.38
N ASN A 29 15.13 15.75 -42.54
CA ASN A 29 15.40 17.06 -43.13
C ASN A 29 15.04 17.12 -44.61
N SER A 30 15.33 16.08 -45.39
CA SER A 30 14.94 16.03 -46.81
C SER A 30 13.41 15.98 -46.95
N LEU A 31 12.72 15.20 -46.13
CA LEU A 31 11.26 15.13 -46.12
C LEU A 31 10.63 16.47 -45.74
N ARG A 32 11.20 17.17 -44.74
CA ARG A 32 10.79 18.53 -44.35
C ARG A 32 10.95 19.52 -45.50
N ALA A 33 12.05 19.45 -46.25
CA ALA A 33 12.36 20.39 -47.33
C ALA A 33 11.55 20.13 -48.60
N GLU A 34 11.45 18.86 -49.03
CA GLU A 34 10.79 18.48 -50.28
C GLU A 34 9.27 18.37 -50.15
N LYS A 35 8.77 17.92 -49.00
CA LYS A 35 7.34 17.65 -48.76
C LYS A 35 6.91 18.12 -47.37
N PRO A 36 6.91 19.44 -47.11
CA PRO A 36 6.66 20.00 -45.77
C PRO A 36 5.30 19.58 -45.20
N ALA A 37 4.25 19.49 -46.02
CA ALA A 37 2.93 19.07 -45.58
C ALA A 37 2.92 17.63 -45.02
N MET A 38 3.65 16.69 -45.64
CA MET A 38 3.75 15.32 -45.13
C MET A 38 4.57 15.25 -43.85
N PHE A 39 5.66 16.02 -43.76
CA PHE A 39 6.49 16.10 -42.56
C PHE A 39 5.71 16.61 -41.35
N TYR A 40 5.04 17.76 -41.47
CA TYR A 40 4.27 18.31 -40.36
C TYR A 40 2.99 17.52 -40.09
N GLY A 41 2.37 16.92 -41.12
CA GLY A 41 1.26 15.98 -40.93
C GLY A 41 1.64 14.77 -40.08
N ALA A 42 2.81 14.16 -40.33
CA ALA A 42 3.31 13.06 -39.52
C ALA A 42 3.59 13.48 -38.06
N ILE A 43 4.09 14.69 -37.84
CA ILE A 43 4.29 15.24 -36.48
C ILE A 43 2.97 15.41 -35.74
N VAL A 44 1.95 15.98 -36.39
CA VAL A 44 0.62 16.16 -35.78
C VAL A 44 0.00 14.81 -35.42
N VAL A 45 0.07 13.82 -36.31
CA VAL A 45 -0.41 12.46 -36.04
C VAL A 45 0.32 11.83 -34.85
N LEU A 46 1.65 11.98 -34.76
CA LEU A 46 2.43 11.49 -33.64
C LEU A 46 1.99 12.13 -32.31
N PHE A 47 1.75 13.45 -32.31
CA PHE A 47 1.24 14.15 -31.14
C PHE A 47 -0.15 13.66 -30.73
N LEU A 48 -1.05 13.46 -31.69
CA LEU A 48 -2.39 12.92 -31.41
C LEU A 48 -2.27 11.51 -30.81
N LEU A 49 -1.44 10.64 -31.38
CA LEU A 49 -1.19 9.30 -30.82
C LEU A 49 -0.56 9.36 -29.42
N TYR A 50 0.31 10.33 -29.14
CA TYR A 50 0.88 10.51 -27.81
C TYR A 50 -0.18 10.96 -26.79
N PHE A 51 -1.02 11.94 -27.14
CA PHE A 51 -2.07 12.45 -26.25
C PHE A 51 -3.20 11.44 -26.04
N PHE A 52 -3.62 10.72 -27.09
CA PHE A 52 -4.69 9.73 -27.00
C PHE A 52 -4.20 8.34 -26.56
N GLY A 53 -2.94 8.00 -26.79
CA GLY A 53 -2.35 6.72 -26.39
C GLY A 53 -1.74 6.70 -24.99
N SER A 54 -1.47 7.86 -24.38
CA SER A 54 -0.92 7.95 -23.01
C SER A 54 -2.00 8.12 -21.92
N GLY A 55 -3.28 8.03 -22.28
CA GLY A 55 -4.43 8.28 -21.39
C GLY A 55 -4.68 7.19 -20.35
N ASP A 56 -4.15 5.98 -20.53
CA ASP A 56 -4.25 4.89 -19.55
C ASP A 56 -3.11 4.94 -18.53
N ARG A 57 -3.02 6.06 -17.80
CA ARG A 57 -2.51 5.98 -16.43
C ARG A 57 -3.72 5.83 -15.55
N ASN A 58 -4.20 4.59 -15.43
CA ASN A 58 -5.05 4.23 -14.30
C ASN A 58 -4.30 4.74 -13.05
N PRO A 59 -4.87 5.69 -12.28
CA PRO A 59 -4.29 5.99 -10.98
C PRO A 59 -4.22 4.64 -10.27
N GLU A 60 -3.08 4.33 -9.69
CA GLU A 60 -2.92 3.15 -8.86
C GLU A 60 -4.00 3.26 -7.79
N VAL A 61 -5.11 2.55 -8.02
CA VAL A 61 -6.21 2.50 -7.07
C VAL A 61 -5.60 1.74 -5.92
N ILE A 62 -5.15 2.46 -4.90
CA ILE A 62 -4.79 1.84 -3.62
C ILE A 62 -6.03 1.05 -3.26
N SER A 63 -5.92 -0.28 -3.32
CA SER A 63 -7.01 -1.19 -2.97
C SER A 63 -7.65 -0.62 -1.72
N GLU A 64 -8.94 -0.29 -1.79
CA GLU A 64 -9.69 0.06 -0.59
C GLU A 64 -9.38 -1.03 0.42
N ALA A 65 -8.95 -0.62 1.62
CA ALA A 65 -8.64 -1.56 2.68
C ALA A 65 -9.90 -2.43 2.84
N GLN A 66 -9.77 -3.72 2.51
CA GLN A 66 -10.91 -4.63 2.59
C GLN A 66 -11.50 -4.49 4.00
N GLY A 67 -12.77 -4.08 4.06
CA GLY A 67 -13.51 -4.03 5.31
C GLY A 67 -13.36 -5.36 6.02
N ASN A 68 -13.03 -5.30 7.30
CA ASN A 68 -12.82 -6.49 8.12
C ASN A 68 -14.14 -7.28 8.23
N ASN A 69 -14.09 -8.59 7.96
CA ASN A 69 -15.25 -9.50 7.97
C ASN A 69 -15.69 -9.92 9.38
N LEU A 70 -15.47 -9.06 10.38
CA LEU A 70 -15.83 -9.36 11.76
C LEU A 70 -17.34 -9.50 11.91
N LYS A 71 -17.76 -10.48 12.72
CA LYS A 71 -19.17 -10.74 13.02
C LYS A 71 -19.38 -10.65 14.52
N VAL A 72 -20.43 -9.92 14.92
CA VAL A 72 -20.90 -9.93 16.32
C VAL A 72 -21.22 -11.36 16.75
N GLY A 73 -20.76 -11.74 17.94
CA GLY A 73 -20.81 -13.09 18.49
C GLY A 73 -19.67 -14.00 18.02
N GLY A 74 -18.87 -13.59 17.03
CA GLY A 74 -17.71 -14.34 16.58
C GLY A 74 -16.52 -14.22 17.52
N THR A 75 -15.67 -15.24 17.52
CA THR A 75 -14.46 -15.32 18.34
C THR A 75 -13.21 -15.24 17.46
N TYR A 76 -12.27 -14.40 17.85
CA TYR A 76 -11.09 -14.00 17.07
C TYR A 76 -9.87 -13.82 17.97
N PHE A 77 -8.74 -13.43 17.39
CA PHE A 77 -7.49 -13.18 18.10
C PHE A 77 -7.06 -11.72 17.95
N LEU A 78 -6.54 -11.15 19.04
CA LEU A 78 -5.90 -9.85 19.01
C LEU A 78 -4.50 -9.95 18.38
N THR A 79 -4.19 -9.03 17.50
CA THR A 79 -2.85 -8.80 16.95
C THR A 79 -2.46 -7.36 17.20
N SER A 80 -1.16 -7.09 17.24
CA SER A 80 -0.61 -5.74 17.46
C SER A 80 0.20 -5.31 16.23
N PRO A 81 -0.46 -4.91 15.12
CA PRO A 81 0.22 -4.65 13.84
C PRO A 81 1.30 -3.57 13.94
N ASN A 82 1.10 -2.60 14.84
CA ASN A 82 2.01 -1.47 15.03
C ASN A 82 3.16 -1.75 16.02
N ALA A 83 3.20 -2.93 16.64
CA ALA A 83 4.18 -3.28 17.69
C ALA A 83 5.00 -4.53 17.34
N GLN A 84 4.96 -4.99 16.08
CA GLN A 84 5.63 -6.22 15.63
C GLN A 84 7.15 -6.23 15.87
N THR A 85 7.79 -5.06 15.94
CA THR A 85 9.23 -4.92 16.19
C THR A 85 9.66 -5.23 17.62
N LEU A 86 8.71 -5.34 18.56
CA LEU A 86 8.98 -5.61 19.99
C LEU A 86 9.02 -7.12 20.31
N GLY A 87 8.66 -7.98 19.35
CA GLY A 87 8.44 -9.41 19.55
C GLY A 87 7.07 -9.70 20.20
N ALA A 88 6.52 -10.89 19.93
CA ALA A 88 5.15 -11.27 20.33
C ALA A 88 4.88 -11.12 21.83
N ASP A 89 5.88 -11.36 22.68
CA ASP A 89 5.74 -11.31 24.14
C ASP A 89 5.60 -9.86 24.68
N ASN A 90 6.03 -8.86 23.91
CA ASN A 90 5.98 -7.44 24.28
C ASN A 90 4.97 -6.64 23.45
N ALA A 91 4.49 -7.21 22.35
CA ALA A 91 3.51 -6.58 21.48
C ALA A 91 2.12 -6.63 22.15
N LYS A 92 1.64 -5.46 22.60
CA LYS A 92 0.36 -5.34 23.31
C LYS A 92 -0.64 -4.48 22.54
N THR A 93 -1.90 -4.89 22.62
CA THR A 93 -3.05 -4.14 22.12
C THR A 93 -3.78 -3.50 23.30
N ALA A 94 -3.93 -2.18 23.25
CA ALA A 94 -4.74 -1.46 24.23
C ALA A 94 -6.23 -1.73 24.01
N ILE A 95 -6.91 -2.09 25.09
CA ILE A 95 -8.36 -2.22 25.16
C ILE A 95 -8.87 -0.99 25.91
N VAL A 96 -9.65 -0.15 25.25
CA VAL A 96 -10.01 1.19 25.74
C VAL A 96 -11.45 1.27 26.22
N LYS A 97 -11.72 2.23 27.11
CA LYS A 97 -13.06 2.41 27.73
C LYS A 97 -14.08 2.96 26.73
N GLU A 98 -13.63 3.90 25.91
CA GLU A 98 -14.48 4.63 24.97
C GLU A 98 -14.40 4.05 23.56
N PRO A 99 -15.50 4.10 22.79
CA PRO A 99 -15.52 3.57 21.45
C PRO A 99 -14.53 4.30 20.54
N CYS A 100 -13.71 3.51 19.85
CA CYS A 100 -12.93 3.95 18.69
C CYS A 100 -11.89 5.03 18.98
N VAL A 101 -11.44 5.10 20.24
CA VAL A 101 -10.31 5.93 20.64
C VAL A 101 -9.01 5.34 20.12
N LEU A 102 -8.21 6.17 19.44
CA LEU A 102 -6.86 5.81 19.01
C LEU A 102 -5.90 5.97 20.19
N THR A 103 -5.22 4.89 20.55
CA THR A 103 -4.16 4.91 21.55
C THR A 103 -2.86 4.42 20.96
N GLY A 104 -1.76 5.05 21.34
CA GLY A 104 -0.42 4.55 21.07
C GLY A 104 -0.18 3.18 21.71
N TRP A 105 0.62 2.35 21.05
CA TRP A 105 1.03 1.02 21.53
C TRP A 105 2.04 1.09 22.70
N ASP A 106 2.71 2.23 22.86
CA ASP A 106 3.75 2.52 23.85
C ASP A 106 3.19 3.04 25.19
N ARG A 107 1.87 3.16 25.30
CA ARG A 107 1.21 3.62 26.54
C ARG A 107 1.41 2.57 27.63
N THR A 108 1.23 2.96 28.90
CA THR A 108 1.32 2.03 30.04
C THR A 108 -0.08 1.61 30.51
N GLU A 109 -0.20 0.54 31.30
CA GLU A 109 -1.49 0.10 31.85
C GLU A 109 -2.21 1.14 32.72
N ASN A 110 -1.49 2.17 33.20
CA ASN A 110 -2.02 3.22 34.07
C ASN A 110 -2.56 4.43 33.31
N ASP A 111 -2.74 4.34 31.99
CA ASP A 111 -3.36 5.41 31.22
C ASP A 111 -4.88 5.45 31.41
N ASP A 112 -5.42 6.63 31.66
CA ASP A 112 -6.82 6.89 32.05
C ASP A 112 -7.84 6.32 31.05
N LEU A 113 -7.40 6.13 29.80
CA LEU A 113 -8.21 5.68 28.66
C LEU A 113 -8.27 4.16 28.52
N SER A 114 -7.30 3.43 29.10
CA SER A 114 -7.18 1.98 28.95
C SER A 114 -7.93 1.22 30.04
N VAL A 115 -8.58 0.13 29.66
CA VAL A 115 -9.12 -0.91 30.54
C VAL A 115 -8.05 -1.97 30.82
N CYS A 116 -7.26 -2.28 29.80
CA CYS A 116 -6.21 -3.28 29.86
C CYS A 116 -5.29 -3.21 28.64
N GLN A 117 -4.09 -3.76 28.74
CA GLN A 117 -3.23 -4.01 27.59
C GLN A 117 -3.10 -5.51 27.34
N ALA A 118 -3.86 -6.02 26.39
CA ALA A 118 -3.87 -7.44 26.07
C ALA A 118 -2.63 -7.82 25.25
N VAL A 119 -2.00 -8.93 25.60
CA VAL A 119 -0.90 -9.49 24.81
C VAL A 119 -1.39 -9.98 23.45
N GLU A 120 -0.51 -9.96 22.46
CA GLU A 120 -0.79 -10.57 21.15
C GLU A 120 -1.22 -12.04 21.28
N GLY A 121 -2.15 -12.47 20.42
CA GLY A 121 -2.75 -13.82 20.47
C GLY A 121 -3.84 -13.98 21.53
N THR A 122 -4.21 -12.93 22.25
CA THR A 122 -5.34 -12.97 23.19
C THR A 122 -6.66 -13.23 22.43
N GLN A 123 -7.46 -14.18 22.92
CA GLN A 123 -8.74 -14.54 22.34
C GLN A 123 -9.83 -13.57 22.78
N VAL A 124 -10.67 -13.15 21.84
CA VAL A 124 -11.74 -12.18 22.08
C VAL A 124 -13.04 -12.58 21.38
N ASN A 125 -14.18 -12.28 22.00
CA ASN A 125 -15.49 -12.35 21.38
C ASN A 125 -15.98 -10.95 21.00
N ILE A 126 -16.53 -10.78 19.79
CA ILE A 126 -17.06 -9.50 19.33
C ILE A 126 -18.45 -9.27 19.91
N LEU A 127 -18.61 -8.25 20.73
CA LEU A 127 -19.90 -7.87 21.31
C LEU A 127 -20.65 -6.84 20.47
N GLU A 128 -19.92 -5.94 19.82
CA GLU A 128 -20.49 -4.82 19.06
C GLU A 128 -19.50 -4.35 17.99
N LEU A 129 -20.00 -3.87 16.85
CA LEU A 129 -19.21 -3.24 15.79
C LEU A 129 -19.73 -1.83 15.55
N ARG A 130 -18.83 -0.89 15.28
CA ARG A 130 -19.16 0.51 14.97
C ARG A 130 -18.34 1.05 13.81
N GLU A 131 -18.92 2.02 13.13
CA GLU A 131 -18.19 2.86 12.20
C GLU A 131 -17.17 3.72 12.95
N ALA A 132 -15.97 3.83 12.37
CA ALA A 132 -14.95 4.76 12.82
C ALA A 132 -14.16 5.28 11.62
N PHE A 133 -13.85 6.57 11.61
CA PHE A 133 -13.08 7.23 10.56
C PHE A 133 -13.70 7.08 9.15
N GLY A 134 -15.03 7.05 9.06
CA GLY A 134 -15.75 6.89 7.78
C GLY A 134 -15.72 5.46 7.22
N VAL A 135 -15.26 4.48 8.00
CA VAL A 135 -15.23 3.07 7.62
C VAL A 135 -16.16 2.27 8.52
N ALA A 136 -17.13 1.58 7.92
CA ALA A 136 -18.07 0.72 8.62
C ALA A 136 -17.34 -0.42 9.35
N ASN A 137 -17.81 -0.78 10.54
CA ASN A 137 -17.28 -1.87 11.37
C ASN A 137 -15.78 -1.77 11.74
N ASN A 138 -15.18 -0.57 11.62
CA ASN A 138 -13.75 -0.36 11.83
C ASN A 138 -13.33 -0.36 13.31
N CYS A 139 -14.26 -0.62 14.21
CA CYS A 139 -14.09 -0.56 15.65
C CYS A 139 -14.99 -1.60 16.30
N ALA A 140 -14.45 -2.35 17.25
CA ALA A 140 -15.14 -3.47 17.87
C ALA A 140 -15.12 -3.36 19.39
N ARG A 141 -16.27 -3.60 20.03
CA ARG A 141 -16.34 -3.90 21.46
C ARG A 141 -16.10 -5.39 21.64
N VAL A 142 -15.20 -5.74 22.53
CA VAL A 142 -14.75 -7.12 22.72
C VAL A 142 -14.89 -7.56 24.17
N LEU A 143 -15.27 -8.82 24.37
CA LEU A 143 -15.09 -9.55 25.61
C LEU A 143 -13.81 -10.38 25.50
N ILE A 144 -12.93 -10.25 26.49
CA ILE A 144 -11.64 -10.93 26.48
C ILE A 144 -11.77 -12.33 27.11
N GLU A 145 -11.47 -13.36 26.33
CA GLU A 145 -11.67 -14.75 26.69
C GLU A 145 -10.40 -15.45 27.20
N SER A 146 -9.22 -14.81 27.09
CA SER A 146 -7.95 -15.39 27.57
C SER A 146 -6.91 -14.33 27.97
N GLY A 147 -5.76 -14.78 28.48
CA GLY A 147 -4.60 -13.93 28.74
C GLY A 147 -4.73 -13.02 29.97
N ASN A 148 -3.88 -12.00 30.04
CA ASN A 148 -3.74 -11.09 31.19
C ASN A 148 -4.95 -10.16 31.39
N CYS A 149 -5.83 -10.06 30.39
CA CYS A 149 -7.01 -9.19 30.42
C CYS A 149 -8.33 -9.96 30.47
N MET A 150 -8.30 -11.26 30.78
CA MET A 150 -9.48 -12.13 30.78
C MET A 150 -10.66 -11.54 31.56
N SER A 151 -11.87 -11.76 31.04
CA SER A 151 -13.16 -11.28 31.57
C SER A 151 -13.35 -9.76 31.58
N LYS A 152 -12.41 -8.98 31.03
CA LYS A 152 -12.60 -7.55 30.80
C LYS A 152 -13.28 -7.31 29.46
N GLU A 153 -14.01 -6.21 29.39
CA GLU A 153 -14.63 -5.71 28.17
C GLU A 153 -14.10 -4.31 27.83
N GLY A 154 -14.05 -4.00 26.55
CA GLY A 154 -13.72 -2.66 26.07
C GLY A 154 -13.66 -2.61 24.56
N TRP A 155 -13.11 -1.53 24.04
CA TRP A 155 -13.05 -1.26 22.61
C TRP A 155 -11.64 -1.41 22.07
N THR A 156 -11.53 -1.79 20.80
CA THR A 156 -10.28 -1.78 20.03
C THR A 156 -10.60 -1.52 18.56
N LEU A 157 -9.59 -1.17 17.77
CA LEU A 157 -9.72 -1.10 16.32
C LEU A 157 -9.85 -2.50 15.74
N ALA A 158 -10.69 -2.63 14.73
CA ALA A 158 -10.90 -3.90 14.07
C ALA A 158 -9.67 -4.37 13.28
N SER A 159 -8.72 -3.48 12.96
CA SER A 159 -7.39 -3.83 12.44
C SER A 159 -6.50 -4.60 13.44
N ASN A 160 -6.82 -4.55 14.73
CA ASN A 160 -6.11 -5.29 15.77
C ASN A 160 -6.72 -6.68 15.99
N ILE A 161 -7.61 -7.13 15.11
CA ILE A 161 -8.35 -8.39 15.25
C ILE A 161 -8.15 -9.21 13.98
N THR A 162 -7.76 -10.47 14.13
CA THR A 162 -7.58 -11.42 13.03
C THR A 162 -8.39 -12.69 13.23
N GLU A 163 -8.78 -13.30 12.12
CA GLU A 163 -9.18 -14.71 12.09
C GLU A 163 -7.98 -15.61 12.42
N ARG A 164 -8.28 -16.82 12.89
CA ARG A 164 -7.27 -17.81 13.28
C ARG A 164 -6.44 -18.32 12.10
#